data_AF-F6BAN3-F1
#
_entry.id   AF-F6BAN3-F1
#
_cell.length_a   1.000
_cell.length_b   1.000
_cell.length_c   1.000
_cell.angle_alpha   90.00
_cell.angle_beta   90.00
_cell.angle_gamma   90.00
#
_symmetry.space_group_name_H-M   'P 1'
#
loop_
_entity.id
_entity.type
_entity.pdbx_description
1 polymer ?
#
loop_
_entity_poly.entity_id
_entity_poly.type
_entity_poly.pdbx_seq_one_letter_code
_entity_poly.pdbx_strand_id
1 'polypeptide(L)'
;MDIAQFIPDLGSGFVIGFVIGWAAKKAIKVLIALIGLYLLSLLYLANLGVISINENALLALIGSVENSVIAYGSQLTGLIHSISLGSGFAVGFAIGFKKG
;
A
#
# COMPACT_ATOMS: atom_id res chain seq x y z
N MET A 1 1.04 16.48 -31.20
CA MET A 1 1.00 15.42 -30.16
C MET A 1 -0.34 14.73 -30.31
N ASP A 2 -0.33 13.55 -30.91
CA ASP A 2 -1.53 12.88 -31.39
C ASP A 2 -2.26 12.16 -30.26
N ILE A 3 -3.36 12.75 -29.83
CA ILE A 3 -4.36 12.22 -28.88
C ILE A 3 -4.77 10.76 -29.14
N ALA A 4 -4.63 10.26 -30.37
CA ALA A 4 -4.94 8.88 -30.76
C ALA A 4 -3.99 7.85 -30.15
N GLN A 5 -2.74 8.20 -29.86
CA GLN A 5 -1.75 7.28 -29.27
C GLN A 5 -1.83 7.24 -27.73
N PHE A 6 -2.42 8.28 -27.13
CA PHE A 6 -2.55 8.45 -25.68
C PHE A 6 -3.62 7.53 -25.06
N ILE A 7 -4.67 7.20 -25.83
CA ILE A 7 -5.80 6.37 -25.41
C ILE A 7 -5.42 4.88 -25.18
N PRO A 8 -4.71 4.20 -26.10
CA PRO A 8 -4.27 2.82 -25.87
C PRO A 8 -3.24 2.71 -24.74
N ASP A 9 -2.34 3.70 -24.60
CA ASP A 9 -1.33 3.72 -23.53
C ASP A 9 -1.98 3.93 -22.15
N LEU A 10 -2.95 4.85 -22.03
CA LEU A 10 -3.77 5.03 -20.84
C LEU A 10 -4.59 3.77 -20.48
N GLY A 11 -5.19 3.14 -21.50
CA GLY A 11 -6.02 1.95 -21.33
C GLY A 11 -5.21 0.76 -20.83
N SER A 12 -4.00 0.57 -21.36
CA SER A 12 -3.09 -0.50 -20.90
C SER A 12 -2.63 -0.27 -19.46
N GLY A 13 -2.27 0.97 -19.10
CA GLY A 13 -1.92 1.34 -17.72
C GLY A 13 -3.06 1.09 -16.73
N PHE A 14 -4.31 1.39 -17.11
CA PHE A 14 -5.49 1.12 -16.28
C PHE A 14 -5.70 -0.37 -16.01
N VAL A 15 -5.63 -1.23 -17.02
CA VAL A 15 -5.83 -2.68 -16.86
C VAL A 15 -4.75 -3.28 -15.97
N ILE A 16 -3.49 -2.91 -16.21
CA ILE A 16 -2.35 -3.37 -15.40
C ILE A 16 -2.51 -2.88 -13.95
N GLY A 17 -2.86 -1.59 -13.76
CA GLY A 17 -3.15 -1.02 -12.45
C GLY A 17 -4.26 -1.76 -11.73
N PHE A 18 -5.36 -2.08 -12.42
CA PHE A 18 -6.50 -2.79 -11.84
C PHE A 18 -6.14 -4.19 -11.35
N VAL A 19 -5.43 -4.99 -12.16
CA VAL A 19 -5.00 -6.34 -11.76
C VAL A 19 -4.04 -6.28 -10.57
N ILE A 20 -3.07 -5.36 -10.61
CA ILE A 20 -2.11 -5.19 -9.52
C ILE A 20 -2.80 -4.72 -8.25
N GLY A 21 -3.73 -3.76 -8.33
CA GLY A 21 -4.49 -3.26 -7.19
C GLY A 21 -5.32 -4.37 -6.52
N TRP A 22 -5.95 -5.22 -7.32
CA TRP A 22 -6.70 -6.37 -6.81
C TRP A 22 -5.79 -7.39 -6.11
N ALA A 23 -4.65 -7.74 -6.72
CA ALA A 23 -3.67 -8.65 -6.13
C ALA A 23 -3.06 -8.08 -4.84
N ALA A 24 -2.76 -6.78 -4.82
CA ALA A 24 -2.21 -6.07 -3.67
C ALA A 24 -3.13 -6.17 -2.45
N LYS A 25 -4.46 -6.02 -2.62
CA LYS A 25 -5.40 -6.14 -1.49
C LYS A 25 -5.42 -7.55 -0.89
N LYS A 26 -5.32 -8.60 -1.71
CA LYS A 26 -5.18 -9.96 -1.20
C LYS A 26 -3.88 -10.16 -0.43
N ALA A 27 -2.76 -9.65 -0.95
CA ALA A 27 -1.47 -9.71 -0.26
C ALA A 27 -1.51 -8.99 1.10
N ILE A 28 -2.13 -7.81 1.14
CA ILE A 28 -2.30 -7.03 2.39
C ILE A 28 -3.14 -7.77 3.42
N LYS A 29 -4.22 -8.47 3.03
CA LYS A 29 -5.01 -9.29 3.96
C LYS A 29 -4.15 -10.37 4.63
N VAL A 30 -3.27 -11.03 3.86
CA VAL A 30 -2.34 -12.05 4.40
C VAL A 30 -1.29 -11.42 5.31
N LEU A 31 -0.72 -10.27 4.92
CA LEU A 31 0.23 -9.54 5.75
C LEU A 31 -0.39 -9.11 7.09
N ILE A 32 -1.60 -8.52 7.08
CA ILE A 32 -2.32 -8.14 8.31
C ILE A 32 -2.52 -9.35 9.21
N ALA A 33 -2.89 -10.51 8.64
CA ALA A 33 -3.09 -11.72 9.42
C ALA A 33 -1.77 -12.19 10.06
N LEU A 34 -0.65 -12.15 9.33
CA LEU A 34 0.65 -12.55 9.83
C LEU A 34 1.18 -11.60 10.92
N ILE A 35 1.03 -10.28 10.72
CA ILE A 35 1.43 -9.26 11.70
C ILE A 35 0.56 -9.38 12.96
N GLY A 36 -0.75 -9.54 12.80
CA GLY A 36 -1.66 -9.74 13.93
C GLY A 36 -1.32 -10.99 14.73
N LEU A 37 -1.04 -12.10 14.05
CA LEU A 37 -0.61 -13.35 14.69
C LEU A 37 0.71 -13.17 15.45
N TYR A 38 1.67 -12.45 14.87
CA TYR A 38 2.94 -12.14 15.51
C TYR A 38 2.77 -11.28 16.76
N LEU A 39 1.95 -10.21 16.69
CA LEU A 39 1.64 -9.37 17.84
C LEU A 39 0.90 -10.15 18.94
N LEU A 40 0.00 -11.05 18.56
CA LEU A 40 -0.71 -11.91 19.52
C LEU A 40 0.25 -12.86 20.24
N SER A 41 1.20 -13.44 19.51
CA SER A 41 2.27 -14.27 20.07
C SER A 41 3.15 -13.47 21.04
N LEU A 42 3.48 -12.22 20.68
CA LEU A 42 4.30 -11.35 21.53
C LEU A 42 3.57 -10.94 22.81
N LEU A 43 2.28 -10.62 22.71
CA LEU A 43 1.45 -10.27 23.86
C LEU A 43 1.23 -11.47 24.79
N TYR A 44 1.15 -12.68 24.23
CA TYR A 44 1.07 -13.92 25.02
C TYR A 44 2.35 -14.14 25.84
N LEU A 45 3.54 -13.97 25.23
CA LEU A 45 4.82 -14.06 25.95
C LEU A 45 5.01 -12.93 26.97
N ALA A 46 4.47 -11.74 26.70
CA ALA A 46 4.48 -10.63 27.65
C ALA A 46 3.62 -10.90 28.89
N ASN A 47 2.44 -11.51 28.74
CA ASN A 47 1.60 -11.92 29.87
C ASN A 47 2.25 -12.99 30.76
N LEU A 48 3.14 -13.82 30.18
CA LEU A 48 3.93 -14.80 30.91
C LEU A 48 5.13 -14.18 31.66
N GLY A 49 5.37 -12.87 31.52
CA GLY A 49 6.43 -12.14 32.21
C GLY A 49 7.85 -12.38 31.66
N VAL A 50 7.97 -13.03 30.49
CA VAL A 50 9.27 -13.36 29.87
C VAL A 50 9.81 -12.19 29.02
N ILE A 51 8.94 -11.30 28.53
CA ILE A 51 9.29 -10.19 27.63
C ILE A 51 8.62 -8.89 28.11
N SER A 52 9.41 -7.82 28.25
CA SER A 52 8.91 -6.45 28.48
C SER A 52 8.68 -5.75 27.14
N ILE A 53 7.43 -5.38 26.84
CA ILE A 53 7.08 -4.65 25.62
C ILE A 53 7.35 -3.16 25.85
N ASN A 54 8.28 -2.59 25.08
CA ASN A 54 8.54 -1.16 25.11
C ASN A 54 7.49 -0.43 24.23
N GLU A 55 6.50 0.17 24.87
CA GLU A 55 5.43 0.92 24.22
C GLU A 55 5.97 2.08 23.36
N ASN A 56 6.99 2.80 23.82
CA ASN A 56 7.61 3.89 23.07
C ASN A 56 8.28 3.41 21.78
N ALA A 57 8.98 2.27 21.83
CA ALA A 57 9.61 1.69 20.63
C ALA A 57 8.54 1.23 19.62
N LEU A 58 7.43 0.69 20.10
CA LEU A 58 6.31 0.24 19.28
C LEU A 58 5.60 1.43 18.60
N LEU A 59 5.34 2.50 19.35
CA LEU A 59 4.79 3.75 18.82
C LEU A 59 5.75 4.42 17.82
N ALA A 60 7.05 4.42 18.09
CA ALA A 60 8.05 4.95 17.15
C ALA A 60 8.08 4.15 15.84
N LEU A 61 7.93 2.83 15.91
CA LEU A 61 7.86 1.98 14.73
C LEU A 61 6.62 2.31 13.89
N ILE A 62 5.45 2.44 14.53
CA ILE A 62 4.20 2.83 13.85
C ILE A 62 4.36 4.22 13.20
N GLY A 63 4.87 5.21 13.94
CA GLY A 63 5.11 6.55 13.41
C GLY A 63 6.11 6.58 12.25
N SER A 64 7.11 5.71 12.25
CA SER A 64 8.05 5.58 11.13
C SER A 64 7.40 5.02 9.86
N VAL A 65 6.46 4.09 10.00
CA VAL A 65 5.67 3.54 8.90
C VAL A 65 4.73 4.61 8.35
N GLU A 66 4.03 5.35 9.21
CA GLU A 66 3.14 6.44 8.80
C GLU A 66 3.89 7.53 8.04
N ASN A 67 5.03 7.99 8.56
CA ASN A 67 5.86 8.99 7.89
C ASN A 67 6.36 8.50 6.53
N SER A 68 6.75 7.23 6.43
CA SER A 68 7.17 6.63 5.17
C SER A 68 6.01 6.61 4.16
N VAL A 69 4.83 6.17 4.57
CA VAL A 69 3.64 6.14 3.70
C VAL A 69 3.27 7.55 3.22
N ILE A 70 3.34 8.56 4.09
CA ILE A 70 3.06 9.96 3.74
C ILE A 70 4.11 10.49 2.75
N ALA A 71 5.40 10.21 2.99
CA ALA A 71 6.49 10.60 2.09
C ALA A 71 6.30 10.00 0.69
N TYR A 72 6.07 8.69 0.60
CA TYR A 72 5.81 8.02 -0.69
C TYR A 72 4.53 8.51 -1.35
N GLY A 73 3.48 8.78 -0.57
CA GLY A 73 2.23 9.38 -1.06
C GLY A 73 2.46 10.74 -1.72
N SER A 74 3.27 11.61 -1.08
CA SER A 74 3.61 12.93 -1.64
C SER A 74 4.50 12.87 -2.90
N GLN A 75 5.32 11.82 -3.06
CA GLN A 75 6.08 11.61 -4.29
C GLN A 75 5.19 11.06 -5.42
N LEU A 76 4.23 10.21 -5.08
CA LEU A 76 3.24 9.69 -6.01
C LEU A 76 2.31 10.81 -6.53
N THR A 77 1.92 11.79 -5.71
CA THR A 77 1.13 12.94 -6.18
C THR A 77 1.90 13.81 -7.18
N GLY A 78 3.23 13.86 -7.09
CA GLY A 78 4.10 14.48 -8.10
C GLY A 78 4.14 13.71 -9.42
N LEU A 79 4.13 12.37 -9.38
CA LEU A 79 4.11 11.50 -10.56
C LEU A 79 2.75 11.49 -11.28
N ILE A 80 1.64 11.69 -10.56
CA ILE A 80 0.30 11.81 -11.16
C ILE A 80 0.20 13.07 -12.05
N HIS A 81 0.97 14.11 -11.74
CA HIS A 81 1.09 15.30 -12.61
C HIS A 81 1.92 15.05 -13.88
N SER A 82 2.55 13.88 -14.06
CA SER A 82 3.20 13.44 -15.32
C SER A 82 2.20 12.75 -16.29
N ILE A 83 0.99 13.32 -16.35
CA ILE A 83 -0.06 13.39 -17.40
C ILE A 83 -0.57 12.11 -18.12
N SER A 84 0.22 11.11 -18.51
CA SER A 84 -0.31 10.00 -19.35
C SER A 84 -0.43 8.66 -18.64
N LEU A 85 0.65 7.90 -18.55
CA LEU A 85 0.57 6.50 -18.09
C LEU A 85 0.22 6.38 -16.60
N GLY A 86 0.74 7.31 -15.79
CA GLY A 86 0.59 7.30 -14.33
C GLY A 86 -0.83 7.55 -13.85
N SER A 87 -1.63 8.36 -14.58
CA SER A 87 -3.01 8.68 -14.21
C SER A 87 -3.94 7.48 -14.47
N GLY A 88 -3.81 6.84 -15.63
CA GLY A 88 -4.54 5.60 -15.96
C GLY A 88 -4.22 4.47 -15.00
N PHE A 89 -2.94 4.26 -14.70
CA PHE A 89 -2.48 3.28 -13.72
C PHE A 89 -3.00 3.57 -12.30
N ALA A 90 -2.87 4.80 -11.80
CA ALA A 90 -3.30 5.15 -10.45
C ALA A 90 -4.80 4.97 -10.25
N VAL A 91 -5.62 5.38 -11.24
CA VAL A 91 -7.07 5.18 -11.21
C VAL A 91 -7.43 3.70 -11.28
N GLY A 92 -6.79 2.95 -12.20
CA GLY A 92 -6.97 1.50 -12.31
C GLY A 92 -6.61 0.78 -11.00
N PHE A 93 -5.45 1.12 -10.44
CA PHE A 93 -4.96 0.59 -9.16
C PHE A 93 -5.90 0.91 -8.00
N ALA A 94 -6.33 2.16 -7.84
CA ALA A 94 -7.24 2.55 -6.78
C ALA A 94 -8.57 1.78 -6.85
N ILE A 95 -9.13 1.61 -8.06
CA ILE A 95 -10.37 0.86 -8.27
C ILE A 95 -10.17 -0.64 -8.02
N GLY A 96 -9.08 -1.22 -8.55
CA GLY A 96 -8.72 -2.62 -8.34
C GLY A 96 -8.50 -2.93 -6.86
N PHE A 97 -7.79 -2.04 -6.17
CA PHE A 97 -7.59 -2.09 -4.74
C PHE A 97 -8.89 -1.96 -3.96
N LYS A 98 -9.81 -1.06 -4.35
CA LYS A 98 -11.11 -0.96 -3.68
C LYS A 98 -11.93 -2.24 -3.82
N LYS A 99 -11.90 -2.89 -4.98
CA LYS A 99 -12.69 -4.11 -5.31
C LYS A 99 -12.07 -5.44 -4.85
N GLY A 100 -10.76 -5.52 -4.55
CA GLY A 100 -10.08 -6.74 -4.08
C GLY A 100 -10.35 -7.18 -2.64
#